data_AF-A0A7X8WLC6-F1
#
_entry.id   AF-A0A7X8WLC6-F1
#
_cell.length_a   1.000
_cell.length_b   1.000
_cell.length_c   1.000
_cell.angle_alpha   90.00
_cell.angle_beta   90.00
_cell.angle_gamma   90.00
#
_symmetry.space_group_name_H-M   'P 1'
#
loop_
_entity.id
_entity.type
_entity.pdbx_description
1 polymer ?
#
loop_
_entity_poly.entity_id
_entity_poly.type
_entity_poly.pdbx_seq_one_letter_code
_entity_poly.pdbx_strand_id
1 'polypeptide(L)' 'MNIFEMVKEAVTVRQAAEYYGLKINRNHMICCMFHNDRHPSMKLNEDYFYCFSCGASG' A
#
# COMPACT_ATOMS: atom_id res chain seq x y z
N MET A 1 5.64 23.24 -5.01
CA MET A 1 4.80 22.35 -4.21
C MET A 1 3.33 22.61 -4.54
N ASN A 2 2.73 21.74 -5.35
CA ASN A 2 1.31 21.76 -5.65
C ASN A 2 0.52 20.92 -4.63
N ILE A 3 -0.81 21.00 -4.64
CA ILE A 3 -1.65 20.29 -3.68
C ILE A 3 -1.44 18.76 -3.68
N PHE A 4 -1.15 18.15 -4.84
CA PHE A 4 -0.89 16.72 -4.94
C PHE A 4 0.44 16.33 -4.29
N GLU A 5 1.48 17.14 -4.47
CA GLU A 5 2.78 16.94 -3.82
C GLU A 5 2.64 17.05 -2.30
N MET A 6 1.89 18.05 -1.81
CA MET A 6 1.63 18.21 -0.38
C MET A 6 0.92 16.99 0.23
N VAL A 7 -0.05 16.43 -0.48
CA VAL A 7 -0.78 15.24 0.00
C VAL A 7 0.14 14.01 0.04
N LYS A 8 0.96 13.80 -0.99
CA LYS A 8 1.91 12.68 -1.04
C LYS A 8 2.98 12.77 0.05
N GLU A 9 3.40 13.98 0.40
CA GLU A 9 4.34 14.20 1.52
C GLU A 9 3.69 14.01 2.90
N ALA A 10 2.40 14.33 3.04
CA ALA A 10 1.70 14.27 4.32
C ALA A 10 1.16 12.88 4.67
N VAL A 11 0.91 12.02 3.68
CA VAL A 11 0.26 10.71 3.86
C VAL A 11 1.08 9.61 3.20
N THR A 12 1.66 8.73 4.02
CA THR A 12 2.37 7.55 3.55
C THR A 12 1.40 6.49 3.04
N VAL A 13 1.88 5.61 2.15
CA VAL A 13 1.14 4.43 1.67
C VAL A 13 0.64 3.56 2.84
N ARG A 14 1.48 3.44 3.89
CA ARG A 14 1.15 2.72 5.12
C ARG A 14 -0.06 3.31 5.84
N GLN A 15 -0.07 4.63 6.05
CA GLN A 15 -1.17 5.31 6.73
C GLN A 15 -2.47 5.19 5.94
N ALA A 16 -2.40 5.31 4.61
CA ALA A 16 -3.56 5.09 3.75
C ALA A 16 -4.10 3.65 3.91
N ALA A 17 -3.23 2.64 3.88
CA ALA A 17 -3.62 1.25 4.08
C ALA A 17 -4.26 0.98 5.45
N GLU A 18 -3.68 1.52 6.54
CA GLU A 18 -4.24 1.42 7.89
C GLU A 18 -5.61 2.11 7.99
N TYR A 19 -5.77 3.28 7.38
CA TYR A 19 -7.04 4.02 7.34
C TYR A 19 -8.16 3.22 6.68
N TYR A 20 -7.85 2.49 5.60
CA TYR A 20 -8.81 1.59 4.93
C TYR A 20 -8.98 0.22 5.64
N GLY A 21 -8.43 0.05 6.85
CA GLY A 21 -8.63 -1.15 7.68
C GLY A 21 -7.77 -2.35 7.28
N LEU A 22 -6.72 -2.15 6.49
CA LEU A 22 -5.84 -3.22 6.05
C LEU A 22 -4.88 -3.61 7.17
N LYS A 23 -4.78 -4.91 7.42
CA LYS A 23 -3.86 -5.46 8.43
C LYS A 23 -2.46 -5.57 7.87
N ILE A 24 -1.60 -4.64 8.25
CA ILE A 24 -0.19 -4.62 7.86
C ILE A 24 0.60 -5.55 8.78
N ASN A 25 1.31 -6.51 8.19
CA ASN A 25 2.17 -7.40 8.95
C ASN A 25 3.54 -6.75 9.28
N ARG A 26 4.36 -7.45 10.07
CA ARG A 26 5.71 -7.01 10.46
C ARG A 26 6.66 -6.70 9.28
N ASN A 27 6.38 -7.24 8.10
CA ASN A 27 7.19 -7.05 6.89
C ASN A 27 6.59 -5.98 5.96
N HIS A 28 5.64 -5.16 6.44
CA HIS A 28 4.93 -4.17 5.63
C HIS A 28 4.19 -4.79 4.42
N MET A 29 3.65 -5.98 4.60
CA MET A 29 2.84 -6.63 3.57
C MET A 29 1.39 -6.78 3.99
N ILE A 30 0.52 -6.73 3.00
CA ILE A 30 -0.93 -6.96 3.09
C ILE A 30 -1.37 -7.96 2.01
N CYS A 31 -2.56 -8.54 2.19
CA CYS A 31 -3.27 -9.16 1.07
C CYS A 31 -3.61 -8.08 0.05
N CYS A 32 -3.37 -8.36 -1.22
CA CYS A 32 -3.66 -7.42 -2.30
C CYS A 32 -5.16 -7.13 -2.37
N MET A 33 -5.51 -5.85 -2.55
CA MET A 33 -6.90 -5.41 -2.75
C MET A 33 -7.38 -5.52 -4.21
N PHE A 34 -6.46 -5.76 -5.15
CA PHE A 34 -6.74 -5.79 -6.59
C PHE A 34 -6.94 -7.20 -7.15
N HIS A 35 -6.71 -8.25 -6.35
CA HIS A 35 -7.06 -9.62 -6.69
C HIS A 35 -7.51 -10.39 -5.45
N ASN A 36 -8.21 -11.51 -5.64
CA ASN A 36 -8.61 -12.37 -4.53
C ASN A 36 -7.38 -13.08 -3.95
N ASP A 37 -6.82 -12.49 -2.89
CA ASP A 37 -5.54 -12.88 -2.35
C ASP A 37 -5.67 -13.67 -1.04
N ARG A 38 -5.02 -14.84 -0.98
CA ARG A 38 -5.05 -15.71 0.20
C ARG A 38 -3.90 -15.43 1.17
N HIS A 39 -2.77 -14.96 0.66
CA HIS A 39 -1.56 -14.70 1.43
C HIS A 39 -1.03 -13.31 1.09
N PRO A 40 -0.46 -12.56 2.05
CA PRO A 40 0.06 -11.23 1.77
C PRO A 40 1.04 -11.24 0.59
N SER A 41 0.66 -10.58 -0.51
CA SER A 41 1.45 -10.47 -1.73
C SER A 41 1.77 -9.03 -2.12
N MET A 42 1.16 -8.05 -1.45
CA MET A 42 1.39 -6.63 -1.70
C MET A 42 2.28 -6.04 -0.61
N LYS A 43 3.42 -5.46 -1.03
CA LYS A 43 4.34 -4.71 -0.18
C LYS A 43 3.97 -3.24 -0.22
N LEU A 44 3.89 -2.63 0.96
CA LEU A 44 3.74 -1.20 1.14
C LEU A 44 5.13 -0.64 1.44
N ASN A 45 5.73 0.01 0.44
CA ASN A 45 6.97 0.75 0.61
C ASN A 45 6.65 2.16 1.08
N GLU A 46 7.67 2.99 1.24
CA GLU A 46 7.52 4.33 1.80
C GLU A 46 6.62 5.23 0.94
N ASP A 47 6.85 5.19 -0.37
CA ASP A 47 6.27 6.08 -1.37
C ASP A 47 5.50 5.36 -2.49
N TYR A 48 5.51 4.02 -2.50
CA TYR A 48 4.77 3.20 -3.46
C TYR A 48 4.31 1.86 -2.88
N PHE A 49 3.38 1.19 -3.54
CA PHE A 49 3.05 -0.21 -3.31
C PHE A 49 3.35 -1.07 -4.54
N TYR A 50 3.60 -2.36 -4.31
CA TYR A 50 3.73 -3.33 -5.37
C TYR A 50 3.17 -4.69 -4.93
N CYS A 51 2.34 -5.30 -5.78
CA CYS A 51 1.87 -6.66 -5.60
C CYS A 51 2.69 -7.64 -6.46
N PHE A 52 3.39 -8.55 -5.79
CA PHE A 52 4.22 -9.58 -6.44
C PHE A 52 3.43 -10.69 -7.13
N SER A 53 2.12 -10.78 -6.88
CA SER A 53 1.27 -11.84 -7.47
C SER A 53 0.49 -11.36 -8.70
N CYS A 54 -0.05 -10.15 -8.70
CA CYS A 54 -0.84 -9.62 -9.83
C CYS A 54 -0.21 -8.44 -10.56
N GLY A 55 0.92 -7.90 -10.07
CA GLY A 55 1.62 -6.78 -10.69
C GLY A 55 0.99 -5.40 -10.45
N ALA A 56 -0.11 -5.30 -9.70
CA ALA A 56 -0.68 -4.00 -9.33
C ALA A 56 0.35 -3.14 -8.58
N SER A 57 0.46 -1.87 -8.96
CA SER A 57 1.42 -0.92 -8.41
C SER A 57 0.89 0.51 -8.44
N GLY A 58 1.51 1.38 -7.65
CA GLY A 58 1.18 2.80 -7.58
C GLY A 58 1.84 3.49 -6.41
#